data_AF-A0A9W9ZRR4-F1
#
_entry.id   AF-A0A9W9ZRR4-F1
#
_cell.length_a   1.000
_cell.length_b   1.000
_cell.length_c   1.000
_cell.angle_alpha   90.00
_cell.angle_beta   90.00
_cell.angle_gamma   90.00
#
_symmetry.space_group_name_H-M   'P 1'
#
loop_
_entity.id
_entity.type
_entity.pdbx_description
1 polymer ?
#
loop_
_entity_poly.entity_id
_entity_poly.type
_entity_poly.pdbx_seq_one_letter_code
_entity_poly.pdbx_strand_id
1 'polypeptide(L)'
;MEGLHLGTLNDKVHITNPAPNGSDINEEHTSPPTGINGLFKAVISSPGPIVSFSRLNSKGVFRRHATDDISGKHLMQQVADQLPELELGNVEQFTIPGNKSQVFFFKKQEPPQEQSQSIQFARKLATVGISLPTYLTLYTKENEERMKRKGTYGQRIQ
;
A
#
# COMPACT_ATOMS: atom_id res chain seq x y z
N MET A 1 11.13 -49.41 -10.20
CA MET A 1 11.11 -49.08 -8.77
C MET A 1 12.01 -47.87 -8.59
N GLU A 2 11.46 -46.82 -7.98
CA GLU A 2 12.10 -45.82 -7.10
C GLU A 2 13.41 -45.13 -7.58
N GLY A 3 13.57 -43.81 -7.55
CA GLY A 3 12.78 -42.77 -6.90
C GLY A 3 13.23 -41.37 -7.32
N LEU A 4 12.34 -40.41 -7.07
CA LEU A 4 12.52 -38.97 -7.23
C LEU A 4 13.62 -38.45 -6.28
N HIS A 5 14.53 -37.64 -6.81
CA HIS A 5 15.27 -36.67 -5.98
C HIS A 5 14.88 -35.26 -6.40
N LEU A 6 14.00 -34.71 -5.56
CA LEU A 6 13.64 -33.31 -5.48
C LEU A 6 14.86 -32.55 -4.95
N GLY A 7 15.48 -31.73 -5.78
CA GLY A 7 16.53 -30.80 -5.38
C GLY A 7 16.07 -29.37 -5.62
N THR A 8 15.48 -28.74 -4.61
CA THR A 8 15.41 -27.28 -4.53
C THR A 8 16.79 -26.73 -4.23
N LEU A 9 17.27 -25.72 -4.94
CA LEU A 9 17.97 -24.58 -4.32
C LEU A 9 18.06 -23.41 -5.31
N ASN A 10 17.59 -22.26 -4.86
CA ASN A 10 17.97 -20.95 -5.36
C ASN A 10 19.51 -20.82 -5.29
N ASP A 11 20.13 -20.31 -6.35
CA ASP A 11 21.27 -19.42 -6.13
C ASP A 11 21.40 -18.41 -7.25
N LYS A 12 21.84 -17.22 -6.84
CA LYS A 12 21.98 -16.00 -7.62
C LYS A 12 22.83 -16.26 -8.87
N VAL A 13 22.22 -16.23 -10.06
CA VAL A 13 22.99 -16.16 -11.31
C VAL A 13 22.95 -14.73 -11.81
N HIS A 14 23.91 -13.93 -11.37
CA HIS A 14 24.35 -12.76 -12.14
C HIS A 14 25.03 -13.31 -13.40
N ILE A 15 24.33 -13.27 -14.52
CA ILE A 15 24.96 -13.45 -15.83
C ILE A 15 25.52 -12.09 -16.23
N THR A 16 26.81 -11.86 -16.00
CA THR A 16 27.56 -10.77 -16.64
C THR A 16 28.03 -11.25 -18.01
N ASN A 17 27.35 -10.82 -19.06
CA ASN A 17 27.86 -10.96 -20.43
C ASN A 17 28.98 -9.94 -20.66
N PRO A 18 30.13 -10.34 -21.24
CA PRO A 18 31.11 -9.40 -21.75
C PRO A 18 30.63 -8.80 -23.07
N ALA A 19 30.50 -7.48 -23.13
CA ALA A 19 30.33 -6.75 -24.40
C ALA A 19 31.59 -6.89 -25.28
N PRO A 20 31.47 -6.80 -26.61
CA PRO A 20 31.71 -5.49 -27.20
C PRO A 20 30.85 -5.14 -28.44
N ASN A 21 30.77 -3.82 -28.67
CA ASN A 21 30.48 -3.09 -29.91
C ASN A 21 29.02 -2.80 -30.29
N GLY A 22 28.66 -1.53 -30.16
CA GLY A 22 28.08 -0.77 -31.28
C GLY A 22 26.62 -0.33 -31.16
N SER A 23 26.45 0.94 -30.79
CA SER A 23 25.37 1.86 -31.22
C SER A 23 24.02 1.87 -30.45
N ASP A 24 23.83 2.99 -29.74
CA ASP A 24 22.59 3.74 -29.47
C ASP A 24 21.48 3.16 -28.55
N ILE A 25 21.76 3.19 -27.23
CA ILE A 25 20.99 3.86 -26.14
C ILE A 25 19.79 4.72 -26.61
N ASN A 26 18.56 4.68 -26.07
CA ASN A 26 18.01 4.20 -24.80
C ASN A 26 16.54 3.76 -25.00
N GLU A 27 16.22 2.47 -24.92
CA GLU A 27 14.92 2.08 -24.38
C GLU A 27 15.04 2.18 -22.87
N GLU A 28 14.62 3.33 -22.33
CA GLU A 28 14.43 3.53 -20.90
C GLU A 28 13.28 2.61 -20.48
N HIS A 29 13.59 1.33 -20.27
CA HIS A 29 12.85 0.48 -19.37
C HIS A 29 12.97 1.12 -17.99
N THR A 30 12.10 2.10 -17.72
CA THR A 30 11.88 2.64 -16.39
C THR A 30 11.39 1.49 -15.54
N SER A 31 12.32 0.75 -14.94
CA SER A 31 12.04 -0.03 -13.74
C SER A 31 11.28 0.90 -12.80
N PRO A 32 10.10 0.51 -12.30
CA PRO A 32 9.30 1.42 -11.48
C PRO A 32 10.18 1.88 -10.32
N PRO A 33 10.21 3.20 -10.00
CA PRO A 33 11.07 3.69 -8.95
C PRO A 33 10.76 2.92 -7.68
N THR A 34 11.78 2.26 -7.13
CA THR A 34 11.71 1.61 -5.83
C THR A 34 11.55 2.73 -4.79
N GLY A 35 10.32 3.18 -4.53
CA GLY A 35 10.06 4.36 -3.71
C GLY A 35 8.60 4.54 -3.30
N ILE A 36 7.66 4.59 -4.25
CA ILE A 36 6.25 4.92 -3.96
C ILE A 36 5.31 3.72 -3.82
N ASN A 37 5.58 2.60 -4.51
CA ASN A 37 4.78 1.37 -4.35
C ASN A 37 4.81 0.84 -2.90
N GLY A 38 5.93 1.02 -2.20
CA GLY A 38 6.03 0.72 -0.77
C GLY A 38 5.10 1.59 0.08
N LEU A 39 4.92 2.86 -0.28
CA LEU A 39 3.98 3.77 0.37
C LEU A 39 2.53 3.37 0.09
N PHE A 40 2.18 3.06 -1.16
CA PHE A 40 0.85 2.58 -1.50
C PHE A 40 0.51 1.32 -0.70
N LYS A 41 1.42 0.36 -0.67
CA LYS A 41 1.28 -0.85 0.14
C LYS A 41 1.06 -0.51 1.61
N ALA A 42 1.84 0.41 2.18
CA ALA A 42 1.71 0.82 3.59
C ALA A 42 0.36 1.49 3.88
N VAL A 43 -0.12 2.35 2.99
CA VAL A 43 -1.43 3.02 3.12
C VAL A 43 -2.55 2.00 3.03
N ILE A 44 -2.56 1.16 1.99
CA ILE A 44 -3.61 0.14 1.78
C ILE A 44 -3.57 -0.93 2.89
N SER A 45 -2.38 -1.25 3.40
CA SER A 45 -2.22 -2.21 4.51
C SER A 45 -2.53 -1.61 5.90
N SER A 46 -2.85 -0.32 5.99
CA SER A 46 -3.21 0.28 7.27
C SER A 46 -4.59 -0.24 7.71
N PRO A 47 -4.78 -0.68 8.97
CA PRO A 47 -6.05 -1.26 9.39
C PRO A 47 -7.24 -0.30 9.25
N GLY A 48 -8.38 -0.86 8.85
CA GLY A 48 -9.67 -0.17 8.76
C GLY A 48 -10.07 0.28 7.36
N PRO A 49 -11.35 0.66 7.19
CA PRO A 49 -11.90 1.14 5.91
C PRO A 49 -11.51 2.60 5.61
N ILE A 50 -11.16 3.40 6.62
CA ILE A 50 -10.77 4.81 6.46
C ILE A 50 -9.38 5.02 7.06
N VAL A 51 -8.44 5.49 6.25
CA VAL A 51 -7.04 5.68 6.63
C VAL A 51 -6.67 7.16 6.65
N SER A 52 -6.31 7.69 7.82
CA SER A 52 -5.89 9.09 7.96
C SER A 52 -4.42 9.29 7.62
N PHE A 53 -4.13 10.17 6.65
CA PHE A 53 -2.76 10.46 6.26
C PHE A 53 -1.99 11.17 7.38
N SER A 54 -2.63 12.07 8.14
CA SER A 54 -2.04 12.68 9.32
C SER A 54 -1.59 11.64 10.36
N ARG A 55 -2.40 10.58 10.55
CA ARG A 55 -2.06 9.45 11.45
C ARG A 55 -0.91 8.60 10.90
N LEU A 56 -0.82 8.41 9.58
CA LEU A 56 0.31 7.72 8.97
C LEU A 56 1.60 8.55 9.06
N ASN A 57 1.48 9.86 8.87
CA ASN A 57 2.60 10.79 9.00
C ASN A 57 3.16 10.83 10.42
N SER A 58 2.29 10.87 11.44
CA SER A 58 2.73 10.82 12.85
C SER A 58 3.39 9.48 13.22
N LYS A 59 3.01 8.39 12.54
CA LYS A 59 3.69 7.08 12.64
C LYS A 59 4.98 6.98 11.82
N GLY A 60 5.36 8.05 11.12
CA GLY A 60 6.57 8.11 10.31
C GLY A 60 6.48 7.34 8.99
N VAL A 61 5.29 6.95 8.53
CA VAL A 61 5.13 6.19 7.26
C VAL A 61 5.74 6.99 6.10
N PHE A 62 5.34 8.24 5.89
CA PHE A 62 5.88 9.06 4.81
C PHE A 62 7.37 9.42 4.97
N ARG A 63 7.90 9.42 6.20
CA ARG A 63 9.32 9.71 6.46
C ARG A 63 10.24 8.55 6.12
N ARG A 64 9.79 7.30 6.33
CA ARG A 64 10.58 6.08 6.04
C ARG A 64 10.81 5.86 4.55
N HIS A 65 9.99 6.47 3.72
CA HIS A 65 10.05 6.40 2.27
C HIS A 65 10.52 7.72 1.65
N ALA A 66 10.92 8.68 2.47
CA ALA A 66 11.56 9.91 2.02
C ALA A 66 13.02 9.65 1.69
N THR A 67 13.42 10.02 0.47
CA THR A 67 14.81 10.25 0.10
C THR A 67 15.21 11.66 0.51
N ASP A 68 16.51 11.94 0.59
CA ASP A 68 17.05 13.20 1.14
C ASP A 68 16.49 14.47 0.46
N ASP A 69 15.94 14.35 -0.75
CA ASP A 69 15.41 15.46 -1.55
C ASP A 69 13.88 15.65 -1.49
N ILE A 70 13.10 14.73 -0.88
CA ILE A 70 11.63 14.80 -0.88
C ILE A 70 11.08 14.84 0.54
N SER A 71 10.43 15.95 0.92
CA SER A 71 9.80 16.05 2.23
C SER A 71 8.59 15.13 2.37
N GLY A 72 8.32 14.64 3.59
CA GLY A 72 7.16 13.79 3.86
C GLY A 72 5.80 14.44 3.50
N LYS A 73 5.73 15.77 3.46
CA LYS A 73 4.55 16.51 2.97
C LYS A 73 4.37 16.34 1.46
N HIS A 74 5.44 16.44 0.67
CA HIS A 74 5.38 16.22 -0.77
C HIS A 74 5.02 14.77 -1.10
N LEU A 75 5.60 13.80 -0.38
CA LEU A 75 5.22 12.39 -0.53
C LEU A 75 3.76 12.13 -0.18
N MET A 76 3.25 12.77 0.87
CA MET A 76 1.85 12.66 1.25
C MET A 76 0.94 13.20 0.14
N GLN A 77 1.28 14.33 -0.47
CA GLN A 77 0.53 14.89 -1.61
C GLN A 77 0.62 13.98 -2.83
N GLN A 78 1.82 13.53 -3.19
CA GLN A 78 2.03 12.63 -4.31
C GLN A 78 1.24 11.32 -4.16
N VAL A 79 1.18 10.76 -2.94
CA VAL A 79 0.32 9.62 -2.63
C VAL A 79 -1.15 9.99 -2.71
N ALA A 80 -1.57 11.16 -2.23
CA ALA A 80 -2.96 11.61 -2.33
C ALA A 80 -3.43 11.70 -3.78
N ASP A 81 -2.54 12.13 -4.69
CA ASP A 81 -2.85 12.32 -6.10
C ASP A 81 -2.87 10.99 -6.88
N GLN A 82 -1.91 10.09 -6.61
CA GLN A 82 -1.74 8.85 -7.38
C GLN A 82 -2.50 7.63 -6.83
N LEU A 83 -2.78 7.58 -5.53
CA LEU A 83 -3.42 6.42 -4.91
C LEU A 83 -4.83 6.10 -5.47
N PRO A 84 -5.67 7.08 -5.87
CA PRO A 84 -6.95 6.80 -6.53
C PRO A 84 -6.83 6.05 -7.86
N GLU A 85 -5.72 6.21 -8.59
CA GLU A 85 -5.48 5.56 -9.89
C GLU A 85 -5.41 4.03 -9.77
N LEU A 86 -5.15 3.51 -8.56
CA LEU A 86 -5.14 2.08 -8.30
C LEU A 86 -6.54 1.47 -8.28
N GLU A 87 -7.59 2.29 -8.25
CA GLU A 87 -8.99 1.87 -8.13
C GLU A 87 -9.21 0.91 -6.95
N LEU A 88 -8.52 1.17 -5.83
CA LEU A 88 -8.62 0.42 -4.57
C LEU A 88 -9.30 1.25 -3.46
N GLY A 89 -9.84 2.41 -3.82
CA GLY A 89 -10.46 3.38 -2.92
C GLY A 89 -10.37 4.79 -3.47
N ASN A 90 -10.81 5.76 -2.67
CA ASN A 90 -10.77 7.18 -3.02
C ASN A 90 -10.06 7.98 -1.94
N VAL A 91 -9.37 9.04 -2.35
CA VAL A 91 -8.82 10.03 -1.42
C VAL A 91 -9.82 11.16 -1.25
N GLU A 92 -10.20 11.42 0.00
CA GLU A 92 -11.04 12.55 0.39
C GLU A 92 -10.16 13.61 1.06
N GLN A 93 -10.39 14.88 0.70
CA GLN A 93 -9.70 16.03 1.25
C GLN A 93 -10.70 16.96 1.92
N PHE A 94 -10.37 17.45 3.11
CA PHE A 94 -11.09 18.56 3.73
C PHE A 94 -10.14 19.64 4.23
N THR A 95 -10.61 20.89 4.18
CA THR A 95 -9.87 22.05 4.68
C THR A 95 -10.42 22.41 6.05
N ILE A 96 -9.54 22.51 7.05
CA ILE A 96 -9.91 22.96 8.39
C ILE A 96 -10.23 24.47 8.35
N PRO A 97 -11.45 24.89 8.73
CA PRO A 97 -11.77 26.29 8.86
C PRO A 97 -10.87 26.98 9.89
N GLY A 98 -10.41 28.19 9.58
CA GLY A 98 -9.61 29.01 10.51
C GLY A 98 -8.09 28.92 10.36
N ASN A 99 -7.54 27.81 9.84
CA ASN A 99 -6.07 27.70 9.65
C ASN A 99 -5.63 27.21 8.25
N LYS A 100 -6.57 27.03 7.31
CA LYS A 100 -6.33 26.58 5.93
C LYS A 100 -5.54 25.26 5.81
N SER A 101 -5.48 24.48 6.89
CA SER A 101 -4.79 23.19 6.87
C SER A 101 -5.62 22.19 6.08
N GLN A 102 -4.96 21.47 5.18
CA GLN A 102 -5.58 20.38 4.43
C GLN A 102 -5.33 19.07 5.15
N VAL A 103 -6.34 18.21 5.17
CA VAL A 103 -6.26 16.89 5.74
C VAL A 103 -6.81 15.89 4.74
N PHE A 104 -6.08 14.79 4.58
CA PHE A 104 -6.37 13.75 3.62
C PHE A 104 -6.75 12.45 4.34
N PHE A 105 -7.79 11.79 3.84
CA PHE A 105 -8.14 10.42 4.20
C PHE A 105 -8.23 9.56 2.95
N PHE A 106 -7.80 8.32 3.05
CA PHE A 106 -8.07 7.31 2.05
C PHE A 106 -9.21 6.42 2.51
N LYS A 107 -10.31 6.45 1.76
CA LYS A 107 -11.45 5.57 1.93
C LYS A 107 -11.26 4.36 1.03
N LYS A 108 -10.97 3.23 1.64
CA LYS A 108 -10.77 1.96 0.96
C LYS A 108 -12.04 1.51 0.23
N GLN A 109 -11.86 0.86 -0.91
CA GLN A 109 -12.95 0.19 -1.60
C GLN A 109 -13.48 -0.96 -0.73
N GLU A 110 -14.80 -1.06 -0.64
CA GLU A 110 -15.44 -2.19 0.03
C GLU A 110 -15.11 -3.49 -0.70
N PRO A 111 -14.75 -4.57 0.02
CA PRO A 111 -14.45 -5.82 -0.63
C PRO A 111 -15.66 -6.34 -1.42
N PRO A 112 -15.47 -6.74 -2.70
CA PRO A 112 -16.55 -7.26 -3.51
C PRO A 112 -17.11 -8.57 -2.93
N GLN A 113 -18.42 -8.75 -3.05
CA GLN A 113 -19.11 -9.98 -2.62
C GLN A 113 -19.21 -11.03 -3.74
N GLU A 114 -19.20 -10.58 -5.00
CA GLU A 114 -19.27 -11.47 -6.16
C GLU A 114 -17.88 -12.02 -6.54
N GLN A 115 -17.86 -13.29 -6.99
CA GLN A 115 -16.61 -13.98 -7.32
C GLN A 115 -15.86 -13.34 -8.50
N SER A 116 -16.60 -12.92 -9.54
CA SER A 116 -16.03 -12.27 -10.74
C SER A 116 -15.33 -10.94 -10.38
N GLN A 117 -15.99 -10.12 -9.57
CA GLN A 117 -15.45 -8.86 -9.07
C GLN A 117 -14.26 -9.08 -8.13
N SER A 118 -14.30 -10.14 -7.31
CA SER A 118 -13.21 -10.50 -6.40
C SER A 118 -11.91 -10.83 -7.12
N ILE A 119 -11.98 -11.49 -8.29
CA ILE A 119 -10.79 -11.80 -9.08
C ILE A 119 -10.17 -10.52 -9.66
N GLN A 120 -11.00 -9.63 -10.21
CA GLN A 120 -10.50 -8.34 -10.73
C GLN A 120 -9.89 -7.49 -9.62
N PHE A 121 -10.55 -7.44 -8.46
CA PHE A 121 -10.05 -6.72 -7.30
C PHE A 121 -8.74 -7.33 -6.75
N ALA A 122 -8.62 -8.65 -6.72
CA ALA A 122 -7.37 -9.33 -6.33
C ALA A 122 -6.21 -9.00 -7.28
N ARG A 123 -6.47 -8.87 -8.59
CA ARG A 123 -5.47 -8.43 -9.58
C ARG A 123 -4.99 -7.01 -9.30
N LYS A 124 -5.90 -6.08 -8.98
CA LYS A 124 -5.55 -4.71 -8.56
C LYS A 124 -4.71 -4.71 -7.28
N LEU A 125 -5.07 -5.51 -6.28
CA LEU A 125 -4.27 -5.63 -5.05
C LEU A 125 -2.87 -6.21 -5.30
N ALA A 126 -2.74 -7.11 -6.27
CA ALA A 126 -1.45 -7.71 -6.61
C ALA A 126 -0.45 -6.70 -7.19
N THR A 127 -0.91 -5.63 -7.86
CA THR A 127 -0.02 -4.57 -8.39
C THR A 127 0.74 -3.84 -7.29
N VAL A 128 0.15 -3.75 -6.10
CA VAL A 128 0.78 -3.19 -4.89
C VAL A 128 1.34 -4.26 -3.93
N GLY A 129 1.35 -5.53 -4.37
CA GLY A 129 1.89 -6.64 -3.59
C GLY A 129 1.09 -6.97 -2.32
N ILE A 130 -0.25 -6.87 -2.39
CA ILE A 130 -1.19 -7.24 -1.32
C ILE A 130 -2.06 -8.40 -1.80
N SER A 131 -2.30 -9.39 -0.94
CA SER A 131 -3.23 -10.48 -1.24
C SER A 131 -4.67 -10.10 -0.84
N LEU A 132 -5.66 -10.65 -1.53
CA LEU A 132 -7.07 -10.45 -1.19
C LEU A 132 -7.39 -10.85 0.27
N PRO A 133 -6.95 -12.03 0.78
CA PRO A 133 -7.15 -12.38 2.20
C PRO A 133 -6.56 -11.36 3.16
N THR A 134 -5.32 -10.89 2.90
CA THR A 134 -4.68 -9.87 3.74
C THR A 134 -5.48 -8.57 3.75
N TYR A 135 -5.97 -8.13 2.59
CA TYR A 135 -6.79 -6.94 2.49
C TYR A 135 -8.08 -7.07 3.30
N LEU A 136 -8.80 -8.20 3.17
CA LEU A 136 -10.02 -8.49 3.92
C LEU A 136 -9.79 -8.40 5.44
N THR A 137 -8.76 -9.08 5.94
CA THR A 137 -8.40 -9.03 7.37
C THR A 137 -8.10 -7.61 7.82
N LEU A 138 -7.37 -6.83 7.03
CA LEU A 138 -7.01 -5.46 7.39
C LEU A 138 -8.21 -4.51 7.32
N TYR A 139 -9.15 -4.74 6.40
CA TYR A 139 -10.37 -3.96 6.24
C TYR A 139 -11.29 -4.11 7.47
N THR A 140 -11.46 -5.32 8.01
CA THR A 140 -12.36 -5.58 9.14
C THR A 140 -11.77 -5.23 10.51
N LYS A 141 -10.43 -5.27 10.64
CA LYS A 141 -9.72 -5.16 11.93
C LYS A 141 -10.00 -3.89 12.74
N GLU A 142 -10.19 -2.72 12.10
CA GLU A 142 -10.47 -1.49 12.85
C GLU A 142 -11.88 -1.48 13.47
N ASN A 143 -12.84 -2.14 12.82
CA ASN A 143 -14.21 -2.24 13.35
C ASN A 143 -14.23 -3.11 14.63
N GLU A 144 -13.47 -4.21 14.63
CA GLU A 144 -13.29 -5.06 15.82
C GLU A 144 -12.61 -4.33 16.97
N GLU A 145 -11.54 -3.56 16.71
CA GLU A 145 -10.86 -2.77 17.75
C GLU A 145 -11.76 -1.69 18.34
N ARG A 146 -12.59 -1.03 17.53
CA ARG A 146 -13.57 -0.04 18.01
C ARG A 146 -14.64 -0.68 18.87
N MET A 147 -15.17 -1.85 18.49
CA MET A 147 -16.17 -2.56 19.28
C MET A 147 -15.60 -3.03 20.63
N LYS A 148 -14.35 -3.53 20.65
CA LYS A 148 -13.65 -3.88 21.89
C LYS A 148 -13.49 -2.69 22.84
N ARG A 149 -13.11 -1.51 22.33
CA ARG A 149 -12.92 -0.30 23.16
C ARG A 149 -14.24 0.26 23.71
N LYS A 150 -15.34 0.14 22.98
CA LYS A 150 -16.68 0.52 23.48
C LYS A 150 -17.16 -0.40 24.61
N GLY A 151 -16.87 -1.71 24.52
CA GLY A 151 -17.18 -2.67 25.60
C GLY A 151 -16.42 -2.38 26.91
N THR A 152 -15.17 -1.93 26.84
CA THR A 152 -14.35 -1.65 28.03
C THR A 152 -14.71 -0.35 28.76
N TYR A 153 -15.36 0.60 28.11
CA TYR A 153 -15.84 1.82 28.78
C TYR A 153 -17.14 1.60 29.58
N GLY A 154 -17.98 0.65 29.16
CA GLY A 154 -19.22 0.30 29.87
C GLY A 154 -19.01 -0.50 31.17
N GLN A 155 -17.88 -1.20 31.31
CA GLN A 155 -17.56 -1.99 32.51
C GLN A 155 -16.77 -1.21 33.58
N ARG A 156 -16.32 0.01 33.30
CA ARG A 156 -15.58 0.85 34.27
C ARG A 156 -16.47 1.85 35.02
N ILE A 157 -17.78 1.87 34.76
CA ILE A 157 -18.77 2.76 35.40
C ILE A 157 -19.87 1.94 36.10
N GLN A 158 -19.52 0.75 36.60
CA GLN A 158 -20.36 -0.02 37.53
C GLN A 158 -19.55 -0.33 38.79
#